data_AF-A0A971A890-F1
#
_entry.id   AF-A0A971A890-F1
#
_cell.length_a   1.000
_cell.length_b   1.000
_cell.length_c   1.000
_cell.angle_alpha   90.00
_cell.angle_beta   90.00
_cell.angle_gamma   90.00
#
_symmetry.space_group_name_H-M   'P 1'
#
loop_
_entity.id
_entity.type
_entity.pdbx_description
1 polymer ?
#
loop_
_entity_poly.entity_id
_entity_poly.type
_entity_poly.pdbx_seq_one_letter_code
_entity_poly.pdbx_strand_id
1 'polypeptide(L)'
;MLTHTQLFHLLSSTESSHVERTASTDNMDKFCQAICAFSNDVSGSGENGYLIIGANDNGKLSGLKVDDKLLLQISNIRTDGNILPQPVMTVEKFTFDDGDVLVAEAQPSEFPPVRYRGRVWVRVGPRKSIATEAEEKILTERRLSNVHTFDAMPCLGTTLDELDIAIIKKEYLPKAVAEEVLSEDKRTIDKQLASLGLYDLRYNCPTNGAIVLFGLNPERYLHGSYIQYVRFKGKDRA
;
A
#
# COMPACT_ATOMS: atom_id res chain seq x y z
N MET A 1 -0.04 -15.94 5.76
CA MET A 1 1.06 -16.67 6.41
C MET A 1 1.51 -17.79 5.51
N LEU A 2 2.81 -17.85 5.25
CA LEU A 2 3.43 -18.80 4.35
C LEU A 2 3.36 -20.23 4.93
N THR A 3 2.96 -21.20 4.11
CA THR A 3 2.93 -22.62 4.51
C THR A 3 4.23 -23.34 4.15
N HIS A 4 4.52 -24.48 4.80
CA HIS A 4 5.68 -25.32 4.47
C HIS A 4 5.70 -25.72 2.99
N THR A 5 4.55 -26.07 2.41
CA THR A 5 4.43 -26.45 0.99
C THR A 5 4.77 -25.28 0.06
N GLN A 6 4.28 -24.08 0.38
CA GLN A 6 4.60 -22.87 -0.40
C GLN A 6 6.09 -22.52 -0.29
N LEU A 7 6.68 -22.62 0.91
CA LEU A 7 8.11 -22.41 1.10
C LEU A 7 8.94 -23.39 0.26
N PHE A 8 8.55 -24.67 0.22
CA PHE A 8 9.23 -25.65 -0.62
C PHE A 8 9.18 -25.27 -2.10
N HIS A 9 8.05 -24.74 -2.57
CA HIS A 9 7.93 -24.23 -3.94
C HIS A 9 8.84 -23.02 -4.20
N LEU A 10 8.92 -22.07 -3.26
CA LEU A 10 9.82 -20.90 -3.35
C LEU A 10 11.30 -21.30 -3.32
N LEU A 11 11.65 -22.34 -2.55
CA LEU A 11 12.99 -22.92 -2.55
C LEU A 11 13.33 -23.57 -3.90
N SER A 12 12.35 -24.24 -4.51
CA SER A 12 12.50 -24.99 -5.77
C SER A 12 12.38 -24.12 -7.02
N SER A 13 11.85 -22.90 -6.92
CA SER A 13 11.65 -22.02 -8.07
C SER A 13 12.98 -21.46 -8.60
N THR A 14 13.01 -21.19 -9.90
CA THR A 14 14.05 -20.39 -10.54
C THR A 14 14.03 -18.96 -9.97
N GLU A 15 15.13 -18.22 -10.15
CA GLU A 15 15.29 -16.90 -9.53
C GLU A 15 14.08 -15.98 -9.78
N SER A 16 13.53 -15.44 -8.69
CA SER A 16 12.35 -14.56 -8.71
C SER A 16 12.72 -13.16 -8.23
N SER A 17 12.04 -12.14 -8.76
CA SER A 17 12.13 -10.78 -8.26
C SER A 17 11.67 -10.68 -6.80
N HIS A 18 10.83 -11.61 -6.34
CA HIS A 18 10.24 -11.62 -4.99
C HIS A 18 10.95 -12.54 -4.00
N VAL A 19 12.03 -13.23 -4.38
CA VAL A 19 12.71 -14.18 -3.49
C VAL A 19 14.21 -13.88 -3.44
N GLU A 20 14.74 -13.74 -2.23
CA GLU A 20 16.18 -13.67 -1.96
C GLU A 20 16.54 -14.87 -1.07
N ARG A 21 17.40 -15.77 -1.56
CA ARG A 21 17.93 -16.91 -0.79
C ARG A 21 19.34 -16.60 -0.34
N THR A 22 19.70 -17.03 0.87
CA THR A 22 21.07 -16.90 1.35
C THR A 22 21.40 -17.91 2.46
N ALA A 23 22.62 -18.45 2.42
CA ALA A 23 23.17 -19.28 3.50
C ALA A 23 23.88 -18.44 4.59
N SER A 24 24.16 -17.16 4.32
CA SER A 24 24.78 -16.26 5.30
C SER A 24 23.75 -15.81 6.34
N THR A 25 24.19 -15.68 7.58
CA THR A 25 23.36 -15.25 8.74
C THR A 25 23.78 -13.89 9.29
N ASP A 26 24.86 -13.32 8.77
CA ASP A 26 25.54 -12.13 9.30
C ASP A 26 25.50 -10.92 8.35
N ASN A 27 25.02 -11.08 7.12
CA ASN A 27 25.00 -10.01 6.12
C ASN A 27 23.77 -9.10 6.22
N MET A 28 23.64 -8.43 7.37
CA MET A 28 22.50 -7.57 7.67
C MET A 28 22.27 -6.47 6.64
N ASP A 29 23.34 -5.88 6.08
CA ASP A 29 23.21 -4.88 5.02
C ASP A 29 22.49 -5.45 3.80
N LYS A 30 22.86 -6.65 3.33
CA LYS A 30 22.18 -7.29 2.19
C LYS A 30 20.73 -7.64 2.51
N PHE A 31 20.43 -8.06 3.74
CA PHE A 31 19.07 -8.40 4.18
C PHE A 31 18.17 -7.16 4.16
N CYS A 32 18.64 -6.06 4.76
CA CYS A 32 17.91 -4.81 4.78
C CYS A 32 17.73 -4.21 3.37
N GLN A 33 18.74 -4.32 2.50
CA GLN A 33 18.60 -3.93 1.09
C GLN A 33 17.54 -4.77 0.36
N ALA A 34 17.48 -6.07 0.60
CA ALA A 34 16.48 -6.95 0.00
C ALA A 34 15.06 -6.59 0.49
N ILE A 35 14.86 -6.45 1.81
CA ILE A 35 13.59 -6.04 2.40
C ILE A 35 13.15 -4.66 1.87
N CYS A 36 14.06 -3.69 1.83
CA CYS A 36 13.80 -2.37 1.25
C CYS A 36 13.37 -2.47 -0.23
N ALA A 37 14.03 -3.34 -1.00
CA ALA A 37 13.71 -3.55 -2.41
C ALA A 37 12.34 -4.22 -2.61
N PHE A 38 12.00 -5.20 -1.78
CA PHE A 38 10.67 -5.83 -1.79
C PHE A 38 9.58 -4.84 -1.44
N SER A 39 9.78 -4.01 -0.40
CA SER A 39 8.80 -3.00 -0.01
C SER A 39 8.61 -1.89 -1.04
N ASN A 40 9.57 -1.66 -1.94
CA ASN A 40 9.41 -0.67 -3.01
C ASN A 40 8.58 -1.20 -4.20
N ASP A 41 8.65 -2.51 -4.49
CA ASP A 41 7.88 -3.17 -5.56
C ASP A 41 7.71 -2.28 -6.81
N VAL A 42 8.80 -1.86 -7.46
CA VAL A 42 8.73 -0.93 -8.61
C VAL A 42 7.76 -1.45 -9.70
N SER A 43 7.73 -2.76 -9.92
CA SER A 43 6.79 -3.45 -10.82
C SER A 43 5.31 -3.21 -10.50
N GLY A 44 4.98 -2.94 -9.25
CA GLY A 44 3.60 -2.80 -8.79
C GLY A 44 2.81 -4.11 -8.84
N SER A 45 3.47 -5.24 -8.60
CA SER A 45 2.78 -6.54 -8.58
C SER A 45 1.86 -6.70 -7.37
N GLY A 46 2.15 -5.98 -6.28
CA GLY A 46 1.45 -6.13 -5.00
C GLY A 46 1.78 -7.44 -4.27
N GLU A 47 2.74 -8.22 -4.77
CA GLU A 47 3.13 -9.49 -4.16
C GLU A 47 4.20 -9.30 -3.07
N ASN A 48 4.12 -10.12 -2.02
CA ASN A 48 5.08 -10.10 -0.93
C ASN A 48 6.47 -10.59 -1.38
N GLY A 49 7.52 -10.01 -0.83
CA GLY A 49 8.89 -10.48 -1.00
C GLY A 49 9.34 -11.37 0.16
N TYR A 50 10.18 -12.35 -0.13
CA TYR A 50 10.64 -13.36 0.82
C TYR A 50 12.17 -13.37 0.88
N LEU A 51 12.71 -13.00 2.04
CA LEU A 51 14.11 -13.24 2.38
C LEU A 51 14.22 -14.57 3.12
N ILE A 52 14.87 -15.55 2.50
CA ILE A 52 15.01 -16.92 2.99
C ILE A 52 16.46 -17.14 3.42
N ILE A 53 16.68 -17.20 4.74
CA ILE A 53 17.98 -17.42 5.37
C ILE A 53 18.10 -18.91 5.73
N GLY A 54 19.21 -19.53 5.36
CA GLY A 54 19.46 -20.95 5.56
C GLY A 54 19.33 -21.79 4.28
N ALA A 55 19.17 -21.16 3.12
CA ALA A 55 19.09 -21.83 1.82
C ALA A 55 20.14 -21.29 0.83
N ASN A 56 20.75 -22.19 0.06
CA ASN A 56 21.67 -21.82 -1.01
C ASN A 56 20.90 -21.33 -2.25
N ASP A 57 21.60 -20.72 -3.20
CA ASP A 57 21.02 -20.19 -4.44
C ASP A 57 20.32 -21.27 -5.29
N ASN A 58 20.77 -22.53 -5.16
CA ASN A 58 20.16 -23.70 -5.80
C ASN A 58 18.95 -24.28 -5.06
N GLY A 59 18.48 -23.62 -4.00
CA GLY A 59 17.34 -24.07 -3.19
C GLY A 59 17.68 -25.12 -2.12
N LYS A 60 18.90 -25.66 -2.09
CA LYS A 60 19.30 -26.65 -1.10
C LYS A 60 19.49 -26.00 0.27
N LEU A 61 18.95 -26.62 1.31
CA LEU A 61 19.17 -26.20 2.70
C LEU A 61 20.66 -26.25 3.06
N SER A 62 21.09 -25.26 3.84
CA SER A 62 22.48 -25.11 4.29
C SER A 62 22.80 -25.91 5.56
N GLY A 63 21.81 -26.54 6.19
CA GLY A 63 21.96 -27.16 7.50
C GLY A 63 21.92 -26.16 8.68
N LEU A 64 21.50 -24.92 8.43
CA LEU A 64 21.38 -23.88 9.45
C LEU A 64 20.54 -24.37 10.64
N LYS A 65 20.95 -24.03 11.85
CA LYS A 65 20.10 -24.14 13.05
C LYS A 65 19.79 -22.73 13.52
N VAL A 66 18.51 -22.37 13.46
CA VAL A 66 18.07 -21.02 13.79
C VAL A 66 17.96 -20.92 15.31
N ASP A 67 18.80 -20.08 15.90
CA ASP A 67 18.74 -19.73 17.31
C ASP A 67 17.85 -18.49 17.54
N ASP A 68 17.49 -18.26 18.80
CA ASP A 68 16.64 -17.13 19.19
C ASP A 68 17.33 -15.78 18.89
N LYS A 69 18.67 -15.76 18.88
CA LYS A 69 19.45 -14.56 18.58
C LYS A 69 19.27 -14.14 17.13
N LEU A 70 19.38 -15.06 16.17
CA LEU A 70 19.16 -14.79 14.76
C LEU A 70 17.71 -14.37 14.51
N LEU A 71 16.74 -15.08 15.10
CA LEU A 71 15.32 -14.72 15.00
C LEU A 71 15.07 -13.27 15.46
N LEU A 72 15.60 -12.91 16.63
CA LEU A 72 15.48 -11.56 17.18
C LEU A 72 16.19 -10.52 16.30
N GLN A 73 17.40 -10.83 15.83
CA GLN A 73 18.19 -9.95 14.98
C GLN A 73 17.46 -9.60 13.67
N ILE A 74 16.86 -10.59 13.01
CA ILE A 74 16.10 -10.38 11.77
C ILE A 74 14.76 -9.69 12.06
N SER A 75 14.09 -10.03 13.16
CA SER A 75 12.85 -9.36 13.58
C SER A 75 13.07 -7.87 13.87
N ASN A 76 14.24 -7.50 14.40
CA ASN A 76 14.58 -6.10 14.73
C ASN A 76 14.75 -5.21 13.50
N ILE A 77 14.95 -5.75 12.29
CA ILE A 77 15.02 -4.96 11.04
C ILE A 77 13.78 -4.07 10.87
N ARG A 78 12.62 -4.54 11.36
CA ARG A 78 11.36 -3.79 11.30
C ARG A 78 11.42 -2.46 12.06
N THR A 79 12.21 -2.39 13.13
CA THR A 79 12.15 -1.30 14.12
C THR A 79 13.49 -0.62 14.40
N ASP A 80 14.59 -1.06 13.77
CA ASP A 80 15.94 -0.52 14.01
C ASP A 80 16.15 0.91 13.45
N GLY A 81 15.20 1.42 12.66
CA GLY A 81 15.23 2.75 12.06
C GLY A 81 16.14 2.89 10.84
N ASN A 82 16.78 1.81 10.37
CA ASN A 82 17.60 1.86 9.17
C ASN A 82 16.78 1.82 7.88
N ILE A 83 15.58 1.21 7.91
CA ILE A 83 14.62 1.20 6.81
C ILE A 83 13.47 2.16 7.14
N LEU A 84 13.25 3.16 6.28
CA LEU A 84 12.23 4.19 6.47
C LEU A 84 11.44 4.45 5.16
N PRO A 85 10.10 4.51 5.18
CA PRO A 85 9.22 4.15 6.30
C PRO A 85 9.45 2.72 6.81
N GLN A 86 9.08 2.46 8.07
CA GLN A 86 9.27 1.15 8.67
C GLN A 86 8.57 0.07 7.83
N PRO A 87 9.25 -1.04 7.48
CA PRO A 87 8.67 -2.05 6.63
C PRO A 87 7.57 -2.82 7.37
N VAL A 88 6.54 -3.25 6.65
CA VAL A 88 5.58 -4.24 7.16
C VAL A 88 6.14 -5.62 6.82
N MET A 89 6.56 -6.35 7.84
CA MET A 89 7.14 -7.68 7.67
C MET A 89 6.84 -8.63 8.83
N THR A 90 6.80 -9.92 8.54
CA THR A 90 6.76 -11.03 9.51
C THR A 90 8.02 -11.89 9.39
N VAL A 91 8.42 -12.54 10.48
CA VAL A 91 9.59 -13.42 10.52
C VAL A 91 9.18 -14.74 11.14
N GLU A 92 9.38 -15.83 10.42
CA GLU A 92 8.97 -17.17 10.85
C GLU A 92 10.12 -18.18 10.64
N LYS A 93 10.25 -19.11 11.59
CA LYS A 93 11.18 -20.24 11.51
C LYS A 93 10.45 -21.46 10.97
N PHE A 94 11.05 -22.11 9.98
CA PHE A 94 10.62 -23.39 9.43
C PHE A 94 11.71 -24.44 9.70
N THR A 95 11.31 -25.60 10.20
CA THR A 95 12.24 -26.68 10.54
C THR A 95 12.04 -27.84 9.59
N PHE A 96 13.14 -28.29 8.97
CA PHE A 96 13.20 -29.46 8.11
C PHE A 96 14.23 -30.45 8.66
N ASP A 97 14.18 -31.69 8.15
CA ASP A 97 15.14 -32.74 8.52
C ASP A 97 16.59 -32.32 8.23
N ASP A 98 16.80 -31.64 7.09
CA ASP A 98 18.11 -31.19 6.61
C ASP A 98 18.52 -29.77 7.09
N GLY A 99 17.81 -29.22 8.08
CA GLY A 99 18.12 -27.91 8.67
C GLY A 99 16.90 -26.99 8.82
N ASP A 100 17.09 -25.90 9.55
CA ASP A 100 16.12 -24.83 9.72
C ASP A 100 16.29 -23.77 8.63
N VAL A 101 15.20 -23.05 8.35
CA VAL A 101 15.15 -21.88 7.50
C VAL A 101 14.43 -20.77 8.25
N LEU A 102 14.97 -19.56 8.17
CA LEU A 102 14.30 -18.37 8.67
C LEU A 102 13.79 -17.55 7.49
N VAL A 103 12.49 -17.26 7.48
CA VAL A 103 11.83 -16.52 6.40
C VAL A 103 11.36 -15.18 6.93
N ALA A 104 11.84 -14.10 6.33
CA ALA A 104 11.32 -12.76 6.50
C ALA A 104 10.43 -12.43 5.28
N GLU A 105 9.13 -12.33 5.52
CA GLU A 105 8.12 -11.96 4.52
C GLU A 105 7.86 -10.44 4.62
N ALA A 106 8.21 -9.69 3.58
CA ALA A 106 8.06 -8.24 3.50
C ALA A 106 6.96 -7.85 2.52
N GLN A 107 6.05 -7.00 2.96
CA GLN A 107 4.95 -6.50 2.11
C GLN A 107 5.38 -5.25 1.33
N PRO A 108 4.85 -5.05 0.12
CA PRO A 108 4.92 -3.76 -0.57
C PRO A 108 4.40 -2.63 0.32
N SER A 109 5.11 -1.50 0.34
CA SER A 109 4.73 -0.34 1.13
C SER A 109 3.62 0.45 0.43
N GLU A 110 2.67 0.97 1.20
CA GLU A 110 1.70 1.96 0.71
C GLU A 110 2.34 3.35 0.51
N PHE A 111 3.49 3.61 1.16
CA PHE A 111 4.17 4.91 1.12
C PHE A 111 5.62 4.83 0.56
N PRO A 112 5.83 4.35 -0.67
CA PRO A 112 7.16 4.35 -1.29
C PRO A 112 7.63 5.79 -1.65
N PRO A 113 8.91 6.05 -1.89
CA PRO A 113 10.02 5.12 -1.79
C PRO A 113 10.40 4.84 -0.33
N VAL A 114 10.55 3.56 -0.02
CA VAL A 114 11.23 3.04 1.18
C VAL A 114 12.73 3.13 0.95
N ARG A 115 13.46 3.55 1.99
CA ARG A 115 14.90 3.81 1.96
C ARG A 115 15.61 3.00 3.03
N TYR A 116 16.70 2.34 2.65
CA TYR A 116 17.67 1.80 3.60
C TYR A 116 18.85 2.76 3.72
N ARG A 117 19.08 3.31 4.91
CA ARG A 117 20.15 4.30 5.19
C ARG A 117 20.17 5.43 4.15
N GLY A 118 18.99 5.97 3.85
CA GLY A 118 18.79 7.09 2.93
C GLY A 118 18.77 6.75 1.44
N ARG A 119 19.07 5.51 1.05
CA ARG A 119 19.08 5.07 -0.36
C ARG A 119 17.88 4.22 -0.69
N VAL A 120 17.27 4.48 -1.85
CA VAL A 120 16.16 3.67 -2.38
C VAL A 120 16.74 2.43 -3.05
N TRP A 121 16.35 1.25 -2.59
CA TRP A 121 16.74 -0.02 -3.20
C TRP A 121 15.56 -0.62 -3.94
N VAL A 122 15.81 -1.23 -5.10
CA VAL A 122 14.79 -1.82 -5.97
C VAL A 122 15.29 -3.15 -6.54
N ARG A 123 14.37 -4.00 -7.01
CA ARG A 123 14.69 -5.26 -7.70
C ARG A 123 14.78 -5.02 -9.21
N VAL A 124 15.87 -5.48 -9.81
CA VAL A 124 16.07 -5.55 -11.27
C VAL A 124 16.30 -7.01 -11.62
N GLY A 125 15.22 -7.72 -11.93
CA GLY A 125 15.20 -9.18 -12.02
C GLY A 125 15.64 -9.83 -10.69
N PRO A 126 16.64 -10.71 -10.69
CA PRO A 126 17.10 -11.39 -9.47
C PRO A 126 18.03 -10.54 -8.61
N ARG A 127 18.46 -9.37 -9.10
CA ARG A 127 19.43 -8.51 -8.42
C ARG A 127 18.73 -7.32 -7.75
N LYS A 128 19.37 -6.80 -6.72
CA LYS A 128 19.01 -5.54 -6.07
C LYS A 128 19.98 -4.43 -6.49
N SER A 129 19.47 -3.25 -6.77
CA SER A 129 20.26 -2.06 -7.12
C SER A 129 19.69 -0.81 -6.46
N ILE A 130 20.48 0.25 -6.44
CA ILE A 130 19.98 1.58 -6.11
C ILE A 130 19.02 2.01 -7.23
N ALA A 131 17.89 2.60 -6.85
CA ALA A 131 16.91 3.10 -7.80
C ALA A 131 17.51 4.19 -8.70
N THR A 132 17.14 4.16 -9.97
CA THR A 132 17.32 5.26 -10.90
C THR A 132 16.34 6.40 -10.60
N GLU A 133 16.61 7.60 -11.11
CA GLU A 133 15.71 8.75 -10.97
C GLU A 133 14.28 8.45 -11.50
N ALA A 134 14.19 7.69 -12.60
CA ALA A 134 12.91 7.27 -13.16
C ALA A 134 12.14 6.35 -12.21
N GLU A 135 12.82 5.41 -11.55
CA GLU A 135 12.20 4.51 -10.57
C GLU A 135 11.80 5.27 -9.30
N GLU A 136 12.64 6.18 -8.79
CA GLU A 136 12.27 7.03 -7.66
C GLU A 136 11.04 7.90 -7.97
N LYS A 137 10.93 8.40 -9.21
CA LYS A 137 9.75 9.13 -9.67
C LYS A 137 8.49 8.25 -9.65
N ILE A 138 8.54 7.04 -10.22
CA ILE A 138 7.43 6.08 -10.19
C ILE A 138 6.97 5.81 -8.75
N LEU A 139 7.92 5.57 -7.84
CA LEU A 139 7.63 5.31 -6.43
C LEU A 139 7.02 6.53 -5.73
N THR A 140 7.50 7.73 -6.02
CA THR A 140 6.96 8.97 -5.47
C THR A 140 5.54 9.24 -5.96
N GLU A 141 5.28 9.06 -7.26
CA GLU A 141 3.94 9.19 -7.84
C GLU A 141 2.97 8.18 -7.22
N ARG A 142 3.40 6.93 -7.00
CA ARG A 142 2.58 5.91 -6.32
C ARG A 142 2.24 6.28 -4.88
N ARG A 143 3.19 6.85 -4.13
CA ARG A 143 2.86 7.36 -2.78
C ARG A 143 1.85 8.49 -2.86
N LEU A 144 2.01 9.43 -3.77
CA LEU A 144 1.05 10.52 -3.93
C LEU A 144 -0.35 10.00 -4.30
N SER A 145 -0.43 8.95 -5.13
CA SER A 145 -1.73 8.32 -5.44
C SER A 145 -2.35 7.59 -4.24
N ASN A 146 -1.52 7.09 -3.32
CA ASN A 146 -1.98 6.39 -2.11
C ASN A 146 -2.29 7.34 -0.93
N VAL A 147 -1.72 8.55 -0.93
CA VAL A 147 -2.02 9.59 0.06
C VAL A 147 -3.27 10.34 -0.39
N HIS A 148 -4.43 9.80 -0.03
CA HIS A 148 -5.69 10.53 -0.17
C HIS A 148 -5.79 11.62 0.89
N THR A 149 -6.10 12.86 0.48
CA THR A 149 -6.58 13.88 1.41
C THR A 149 -7.88 13.41 2.05
N PHE A 150 -8.25 13.96 3.20
CA PHE A 150 -9.42 13.49 3.95
C PHE A 150 -10.70 13.43 3.09
N ASP A 151 -10.91 14.42 2.22
CA ASP A 151 -12.03 14.50 1.28
C ASP A 151 -12.00 13.41 0.19
N ALA A 152 -10.82 12.95 -0.22
CA ALA A 152 -10.65 11.87 -1.19
C ALA A 152 -10.71 10.47 -0.56
N MET A 153 -10.66 10.36 0.77
CA MET A 153 -10.79 9.08 1.47
C MET A 153 -12.24 8.56 1.40
N PRO A 154 -12.43 7.22 1.41
CA PRO A 154 -13.76 6.61 1.46
C PRO A 154 -14.50 6.98 2.76
N CYS A 155 -15.78 7.34 2.65
CA CYS A 155 -16.66 7.48 3.80
C CYS A 155 -17.26 6.11 4.13
N LEU A 156 -16.53 5.32 4.92
CA LEU A 156 -16.91 3.94 5.22
C LEU A 156 -18.29 3.85 5.89
N GLY A 157 -19.08 2.86 5.48
CA GLY A 157 -20.45 2.65 5.97
C GLY A 157 -21.51 3.52 5.29
N THR A 158 -21.15 4.19 4.19
CA THR A 158 -22.09 4.87 3.28
C THR A 158 -22.23 4.13 1.96
N THR A 159 -23.31 4.42 1.25
CA THR A 159 -23.63 3.93 -0.09
C THR A 159 -24.11 5.10 -0.95
N LEU A 160 -24.51 4.82 -2.20
CA LEU A 160 -25.12 5.85 -3.05
C LEU A 160 -26.44 6.39 -2.50
N ASP A 161 -27.14 5.64 -1.63
CA ASP A 161 -28.44 6.04 -1.07
C ASP A 161 -28.32 7.22 -0.09
N GLU A 162 -27.12 7.46 0.45
CA GLU A 162 -26.83 8.63 1.29
C GLU A 162 -26.62 9.91 0.49
N LEU A 163 -26.48 9.83 -0.84
CA LEU A 163 -26.26 10.97 -1.73
C LEU A 163 -27.55 11.44 -2.41
N ASP A 164 -27.69 12.74 -2.61
CA ASP A 164 -28.68 13.31 -3.52
C ASP A 164 -28.21 13.11 -4.97
N ILE A 165 -28.50 11.93 -5.53
CA ILE A 165 -28.13 11.60 -6.91
C ILE A 165 -28.83 12.52 -7.93
N ALA A 166 -30.02 13.04 -7.59
CA ALA A 166 -30.77 13.90 -8.48
C ALA A 166 -30.07 15.25 -8.67
N ILE A 167 -29.60 15.88 -7.58
CA ILE A 167 -28.85 17.14 -7.66
C ILE A 167 -27.50 16.94 -8.36
N ILE A 168 -26.81 15.82 -8.11
CA ILE A 168 -25.55 15.50 -8.78
C ILE A 168 -25.74 15.45 -10.31
N LYS A 169 -26.74 14.71 -10.78
CA LYS A 169 -27.01 14.56 -12.22
C LYS A 169 -27.46 15.85 -12.88
N LYS A 170 -28.30 16.63 -12.19
CA LYS A 170 -28.90 17.84 -12.75
C LYS A 170 -27.95 19.05 -12.70
N GLU A 171 -27.21 19.21 -11.62
CA GLU A 171 -26.49 20.46 -11.32
C GLU A 171 -24.97 20.33 -11.35
N TYR A 172 -24.42 19.18 -10.96
CA TYR A 172 -22.96 19.01 -10.86
C TYR A 172 -22.35 18.43 -12.14
N LEU A 173 -22.84 17.28 -12.61
CA LEU A 173 -22.29 16.62 -13.79
C LEU A 173 -22.20 17.55 -15.02
N PRO A 174 -23.25 18.32 -15.39
CA PRO A 174 -23.18 19.22 -16.55
C PRO A 174 -22.17 20.37 -16.41
N LYS A 175 -21.73 20.69 -15.19
CA LYS A 175 -20.70 21.70 -14.91
C LYS A 175 -19.30 21.09 -14.86
N ALA A 176 -19.20 19.83 -14.44
CA ALA A 176 -17.93 19.12 -14.28
C ALA A 176 -17.44 18.46 -15.57
N VAL A 177 -18.36 18.07 -16.46
CA VAL A 177 -18.08 17.32 -17.70
C VAL A 177 -18.85 17.93 -18.87
N ALA A 178 -18.22 17.99 -20.04
CA ALA A 178 -18.88 18.49 -21.25
C ALA A 178 -20.10 17.65 -21.63
N GLU A 179 -21.14 18.31 -22.14
CA GLU A 179 -22.43 17.69 -22.46
C GLU A 179 -22.32 16.53 -23.45
N GLU A 180 -21.50 16.67 -24.49
CA GLU A 180 -21.24 15.62 -25.48
C GLU A 180 -20.66 14.35 -24.82
N VAL A 181 -19.69 14.52 -23.92
CA VAL A 181 -19.06 13.41 -23.17
C VAL A 181 -20.06 12.73 -22.23
N LEU A 182 -20.91 13.50 -21.55
CA LEU A 182 -21.96 12.94 -20.68
C LEU A 182 -23.02 12.18 -21.46
N SER A 183 -23.37 12.65 -22.66
CA SER A 183 -24.38 11.99 -23.51
C SER A 183 -23.91 10.61 -24.00
N GLU A 184 -22.61 10.44 -24.19
CA GLU A 184 -21.98 9.18 -24.60
C GLU A 184 -21.64 8.27 -23.41
N ASP A 185 -21.60 8.82 -22.19
CA ASP A 185 -21.21 8.08 -21.00
C ASP A 185 -22.31 7.13 -20.50
N LYS A 186 -22.17 5.86 -20.86
CA LYS A 186 -23.08 4.76 -20.47
C LYS A 186 -22.70 4.08 -19.16
N ARG A 187 -21.70 4.58 -18.42
CA ARG A 187 -21.27 3.99 -17.16
C ARG A 187 -22.38 4.14 -16.10
N THR A 188 -22.35 3.25 -15.12
CA THR A 188 -23.19 3.37 -13.93
C THR A 188 -22.77 4.58 -13.09
N ILE A 189 -23.68 5.11 -12.28
CA ILE A 189 -23.46 6.37 -11.55
C ILE A 189 -22.25 6.30 -10.60
N ASP A 190 -22.01 5.16 -9.96
CA ASP A 190 -20.81 4.89 -9.15
C ASP A 190 -19.53 5.07 -9.95
N LYS A 191 -19.47 4.56 -11.18
CA LYS A 191 -18.29 4.70 -12.06
C LYS A 191 -18.12 6.11 -12.60
N GLN A 192 -19.23 6.81 -12.87
CA GLN A 192 -19.19 8.23 -13.24
C GLN A 192 -18.62 9.07 -12.09
N LEU A 193 -19.13 8.85 -10.87
CA LEU A 193 -18.64 9.55 -9.67
C LEU A 193 -17.21 9.17 -9.31
N ALA A 194 -16.81 7.91 -9.50
CA ALA A 194 -15.43 7.48 -9.29
C ALA A 194 -14.46 8.22 -10.21
N SER A 195 -14.84 8.47 -11.47
CA SER A 195 -14.01 9.24 -12.40
C SER A 195 -13.83 10.71 -12.01
N LEU A 196 -14.69 11.21 -11.11
CA LEU A 196 -14.64 12.56 -10.57
C LEU A 196 -14.07 12.60 -9.13
N GLY A 197 -13.57 11.48 -8.60
CA GLY A 197 -13.05 11.40 -7.24
C GLY A 197 -14.12 11.43 -6.14
N LEU A 198 -15.39 11.19 -6.48
CA LEU A 198 -16.53 11.22 -5.55
C LEU A 198 -16.98 9.83 -5.09
N TYR A 199 -16.39 8.76 -5.63
CA TYR A 199 -16.71 7.39 -5.27
C TYR A 199 -15.46 6.52 -5.28
N ASP A 200 -15.30 5.71 -4.23
CA ASP A 200 -14.21 4.74 -4.11
C ASP A 200 -14.71 3.35 -4.55
N LEU A 201 -14.17 2.83 -5.65
CA LEU A 201 -14.55 1.53 -6.20
C LEU A 201 -13.98 0.35 -5.41
N ARG A 202 -12.90 0.55 -4.64
CA ARG A 202 -12.28 -0.50 -3.82
C ARG A 202 -13.13 -0.80 -2.60
N TYR A 203 -13.64 0.24 -1.95
CA TYR A 203 -14.53 0.13 -0.78
C TYR A 203 -16.01 0.15 -1.13
N ASN A 204 -16.33 0.42 -2.41
CA ASN A 204 -17.68 0.53 -2.93
C ASN A 204 -18.56 1.50 -2.12
N CYS A 205 -18.05 2.70 -1.89
CA CYS A 205 -18.76 3.75 -1.16
C CYS A 205 -18.36 5.15 -1.67
N PRO A 206 -19.19 6.18 -1.43
CA PRO A 206 -18.81 7.58 -1.62
C PRO A 206 -17.52 7.97 -0.89
N THR A 207 -16.84 9.01 -1.38
CA THR A 207 -15.76 9.66 -0.63
C THR A 207 -16.31 10.63 0.41
N ASN A 208 -15.50 11.02 1.40
CA ASN A 208 -15.89 12.03 2.38
C ASN A 208 -16.30 13.35 1.70
N GLY A 209 -15.60 13.77 0.65
CA GLY A 209 -15.94 14.95 -0.15
C GLY A 209 -17.31 14.84 -0.80
N ALA A 210 -17.66 13.66 -1.34
CA ALA A 210 -18.99 13.44 -1.89
C ALA A 210 -20.10 13.55 -0.84
N ILE A 211 -19.86 13.05 0.37
CA ILE A 211 -20.81 13.18 1.49
C ILE A 211 -20.94 14.64 1.92
N VAL A 212 -19.85 15.40 2.06
CA VAL A 212 -19.92 16.83 2.40
C VAL A 212 -20.70 17.63 1.36
N LEU A 213 -20.49 17.35 0.06
CA LEU A 213 -21.07 18.14 -1.03
C LEU A 213 -22.52 17.75 -1.36
N PHE A 214 -22.83 16.46 -1.30
CA PHE A 214 -24.09 15.90 -1.83
C PHE A 214 -24.79 14.95 -0.87
N GLY A 215 -24.30 14.79 0.36
CA GLY A 215 -24.94 13.94 1.35
C GLY A 215 -26.31 14.50 1.79
N LEU A 216 -27.28 13.62 1.96
CA LEU A 216 -28.61 13.98 2.47
C LEU A 216 -28.57 14.35 3.95
N ASN A 217 -27.71 13.69 4.74
CA ASN A 217 -27.49 13.93 6.17
C ASN A 217 -25.98 13.78 6.50
N PRO A 218 -25.11 14.67 6.01
CA PRO A 218 -23.66 14.51 6.11
C PRO A 218 -23.15 14.47 7.56
N GLU A 219 -23.82 15.16 8.49
CA GLU A 219 -23.47 15.22 9.91
C GLU A 219 -23.52 13.87 10.63
N ARG A 220 -24.25 12.89 10.08
CA ARG A 220 -24.30 11.52 10.61
C ARG A 220 -22.96 10.80 10.48
N TYR A 221 -22.19 11.13 9.45
CA TYR A 221 -20.92 10.46 9.12
C TYR A 221 -19.73 11.38 9.38
N LEU A 222 -19.92 12.69 9.16
CA LEU A 222 -18.91 13.72 9.30
C LEU A 222 -19.37 14.74 10.33
N HIS A 223 -19.05 14.48 11.60
CA HIS A 223 -19.35 15.37 12.70
C HIS A 223 -18.80 16.79 12.42
N GLY A 224 -19.64 17.81 12.56
CA GLY A 224 -19.26 19.18 12.24
C GLY A 224 -19.56 19.61 10.79
N SER A 225 -20.07 18.72 9.94
CA SER A 225 -20.51 19.04 8.58
C SER A 225 -21.86 19.75 8.56
N TYR A 226 -21.92 20.97 9.11
CA TYR A 226 -23.09 21.83 9.09
C TYR A 226 -22.71 23.31 8.91
N ILE A 227 -23.66 24.10 8.41
CA ILE A 227 -23.53 25.56 8.33
C ILE A 227 -24.36 26.17 9.45
N GLN A 228 -23.71 26.91 10.36
CA GLN A 228 -24.41 27.72 11.35
C GLN A 228 -24.36 29.19 10.93
N TYR A 229 -25.53 29.83 10.90
CA TYR A 229 -25.63 31.26 10.68
C TYR A 229 -26.47 31.91 11.77
N VAL A 230 -26.14 33.16 12.09
CA VAL A 230 -26.92 33.99 13.02
C VAL A 230 -27.37 35.24 12.27
N ARG A 231 -28.67 35.52 12.30
CA ARG A 231 -29.25 36.74 11.72
C ARG A 231 -29.44 37.79 12.80
N PHE A 232 -28.72 38.89 12.71
CA PHE A 232 -28.90 40.05 13.59
C PHE A 232 -29.92 41.03 13.01
N LYS A 233 -30.67 41.71 13.88
CA LYS A 233 -31.71 42.69 13.50
C LYS A 233 -31.12 44.03 13.03
N GLY A 234 -29.84 44.32 13.32
CA GLY A 234 -29.14 45.55 12.97
C GLY A 234 -27.71 45.30 12.48
N LYS A 235 -27.01 46.39 12.11
CA LYS A 235 -25.60 46.35 11.66
C LYS A 235 -24.59 46.59 12.78
N ASP A 236 -25.06 46.96 13.96
CA ASP A 236 -24.22 47.35 15.08
C ASP A 236 -23.84 46.13 15.92
N ARG A 237 -22.58 46.11 16.39
CA ARG A 237 -22.10 45.15 17.40
C ARG A 237 -22.55 45.68 18.77
N ALA A 238 -23.65 45.16 19.30
CA ALA A 238 -24.00 45.35 20.71
C ALA A 238 -23.12 44.45 21.59
#